data_AF-A0A9Y6MC44-F1
#
_entry.id   AF-A0A9Y6MC44-F1
#
_cell.length_a   1.000
_cell.length_b   1.000
_cell.length_c   1.000
_cell.angle_alpha   90.00
_cell.angle_beta   90.00
_cell.angle_gamma   90.00
#
_symmetry.space_group_name_H-M   'P 1'
#
loop_
_entity.id
_entity.type
_entity.pdbx_description
1 polymer ?
#
loop_
_entity_poly.entity_id
_entity_poly.type
_entity_poly.pdbx_seq_one_letter_code
_entity_poly.pdbx_strand_id
1 'polypeptide(L)'
;MFGGEFVSLSCDEDDSSAGWTLRRNTSREIRAECEEWGAAADSSCNISSVLPWDSGVYWCESREGPISNMVNLTVTGGSVILQSPVLPVMEGDDVTLLCKTKTTPSNITAIFFKDGVFTGKDSTGHMTIQHVSRSDEGLYKCDISGHGESPS
;
A
#
# COMPACT_ATOMS: atom_id res chain seq x y z
N MET A 1 0.55 4.39 -2.19
CA MET A 1 0.11 4.54 -3.60
C MET A 1 -0.23 6.00 -3.90
N PHE A 2 -0.44 6.39 -5.16
CA PHE A 2 -0.67 7.79 -5.56
C PHE A 2 -2.15 8.15 -5.70
N GLY A 3 -2.49 9.40 -5.36
CA GLY A 3 -3.81 9.95 -5.67
C GLY A 3 -4.10 9.97 -7.17
N GLY A 4 -5.30 9.51 -7.55
CA GLY A 4 -5.78 9.33 -8.92
C GLY A 4 -5.63 7.92 -9.47
N GLU A 5 -5.02 6.99 -8.73
CA GLU A 5 -4.90 5.59 -9.14
C GLU A 5 -6.23 4.84 -8.92
N PHE A 6 -6.46 3.81 -9.76
CA PHE A 6 -7.57 2.87 -9.60
C PHE A 6 -7.24 1.83 -8.54
N VAL A 7 -8.20 1.50 -7.68
CA VAL A 7 -8.07 0.41 -6.69
C VAL A 7 -9.29 -0.48 -6.78
N SER A 8 -9.04 -1.79 -6.76
CA SER A 8 -10.05 -2.81 -6.52
C SER A 8 -9.72 -3.53 -5.23
N LEU A 9 -10.68 -3.57 -4.31
CA LEU A 9 -10.59 -4.30 -3.05
C LEU A 9 -11.58 -5.46 -3.12
N SER A 10 -11.13 -6.69 -2.94
CA SER A 10 -11.97 -7.88 -3.01
C SER A 10 -11.93 -8.68 -1.70
N CYS A 11 -13.03 -9.34 -1.41
CA CYS A 11 -13.11 -10.36 -0.37
C CYS A 11 -12.88 -11.73 -1.04
N ASP A 12 -11.79 -12.41 -0.70
CA ASP A 12 -11.56 -13.78 -1.18
C ASP A 12 -12.56 -14.73 -0.50
N GLU A 13 -13.33 -15.44 -1.32
CA GLU A 13 -14.37 -16.38 -0.89
C GLU A 13 -13.79 -17.79 -0.90
N ASP A 14 -13.40 -18.31 0.27
CA ASP A 14 -12.88 -19.70 0.35
C ASP A 14 -14.01 -20.75 0.31
N ASP A 15 -15.21 -20.46 0.84
CA ASP A 15 -16.40 -21.34 0.68
C ASP A 15 -17.72 -20.76 1.29
N SER A 16 -17.76 -19.46 1.59
CA SER A 16 -18.87 -18.88 2.36
C SER A 16 -19.89 -18.19 1.47
N SER A 17 -21.05 -18.85 1.28
CA SER A 17 -22.29 -18.26 0.75
C SER A 17 -22.88 -17.14 1.63
N ALA A 18 -22.22 -16.77 2.74
CA ALA A 18 -22.58 -15.62 3.55
C ALA A 18 -22.04 -14.35 2.88
N GLY A 19 -22.86 -13.71 2.03
CA GLY A 19 -22.48 -12.51 1.29
C GLY A 19 -21.72 -11.49 2.14
N TRP A 20 -20.49 -11.20 1.74
CA TRP A 20 -19.56 -10.31 2.42
C TRP A 20 -19.89 -8.85 2.14
N THR A 21 -19.73 -8.00 3.16
CA THR A 21 -19.84 -6.54 3.02
C THR A 21 -18.46 -5.92 3.24
N LEU A 22 -17.92 -5.29 2.21
CA LEU A 22 -16.68 -4.53 2.33
C LEU A 22 -16.92 -3.22 3.08
N ARG A 23 -16.18 -3.02 4.16
CA ARG A 23 -16.23 -1.83 5.00
C ARG A 23 -14.90 -1.11 5.07
N ARG A 24 -14.96 0.18 5.38
CA ARG A 24 -13.78 1.00 5.63
C ARG A 24 -13.92 1.92 6.84
N ASN A 25 -12.79 2.24 7.45
CA ASN A 25 -12.59 3.36 8.35
C ASN A 25 -11.57 4.30 7.74
N THR A 26 -11.99 5.53 7.45
CA THR A 26 -11.11 6.60 6.96
C THR A 26 -11.14 7.77 7.93
N SER A 27 -10.39 8.83 7.61
CA SER A 27 -10.45 10.09 8.36
C SER A 27 -11.81 10.78 8.31
N ARG A 28 -12.66 10.46 7.33
CA ARG A 28 -13.96 11.13 7.09
C ARG A 28 -15.15 10.30 7.53
N GLU A 29 -15.02 8.98 7.45
CA GLU A 29 -16.12 8.03 7.59
C GLU A 29 -15.71 6.85 8.46
N ILE A 30 -16.63 6.40 9.30
CA ILE A 30 -16.44 5.26 10.19
C ILE A 30 -17.43 4.17 9.78
N ARG A 31 -16.92 2.98 9.50
CA ARG A 31 -17.66 1.76 9.10
C ARG A 31 -18.53 1.94 7.84
N ALA A 32 -18.09 2.78 6.91
CA ALA A 32 -18.80 3.02 5.65
C ALA A 32 -18.77 1.80 4.72
N GLU A 33 -19.89 1.56 4.04
CA GLU A 33 -20.09 0.44 3.11
C GLU A 33 -19.72 0.85 1.69
N CYS A 34 -19.26 -0.10 0.86
CA CYS A 34 -18.80 0.18 -0.51
C CYS A 34 -19.75 1.07 -1.32
N GLU A 35 -21.07 0.89 -1.18
CA GLU A 35 -22.09 1.66 -1.90
C GLU A 35 -22.02 3.18 -1.61
N GLU A 36 -21.45 3.59 -0.48
CA GLU A 36 -21.34 4.99 -0.09
C GLU A 36 -20.13 5.71 -0.72
N TRP A 37 -19.11 4.97 -1.16
CA TRP A 37 -17.82 5.54 -1.53
C TRP A 37 -17.14 4.95 -2.77
N GLY A 38 -17.65 3.84 -3.30
CA GLY A 38 -17.09 3.14 -4.44
C GLY A 38 -18.17 2.53 -5.32
N ALA A 39 -17.72 1.82 -6.36
CA ALA A 39 -18.59 1.02 -7.21
C ALA A 39 -18.51 -0.45 -6.76
N ALA A 40 -19.61 -0.96 -6.21
CA ALA A 40 -19.74 -2.38 -5.87
C ALA A 40 -19.74 -3.23 -7.15
N ALA A 41 -18.89 -4.24 -7.19
CA ALA A 41 -18.75 -5.18 -8.29
C ALA A 41 -18.59 -6.60 -7.70
N ASP A 42 -19.72 -7.28 -7.52
CA ASP A 42 -19.78 -8.63 -6.95
C ASP A 42 -19.17 -8.67 -5.53
N SER A 43 -18.09 -9.43 -5.29
CA SER A 43 -17.32 -9.47 -4.04
C SER A 43 -16.23 -8.39 -3.92
N SER A 44 -16.21 -7.42 -4.85
CA SER A 44 -15.22 -6.36 -4.91
C SER A 44 -15.82 -4.95 -4.85
N CYS A 45 -15.01 -4.00 -4.41
CA CYS A 45 -15.32 -2.58 -4.42
C CYS A 45 -14.24 -1.82 -5.17
N ASN A 46 -14.68 -1.04 -6.16
CA ASN A 46 -13.79 -0.31 -7.04
C ASN A 46 -13.83 1.19 -6.74
N ILE A 47 -12.64 1.77 -6.53
CA ILE A 47 -12.44 3.22 -6.45
C ILE A 47 -11.75 3.64 -7.74
N SER A 48 -12.44 4.42 -8.57
CA SER A 48 -11.92 4.84 -9.88
C SER A 48 -10.75 5.81 -9.79
N SER A 49 -10.72 6.64 -8.74
CA SER A 49 -9.66 7.61 -8.47
C SER A 49 -9.54 7.81 -6.97
N VAL A 50 -8.57 7.12 -6.35
CA VAL A 50 -8.31 7.28 -4.92
C VAL A 50 -7.78 8.67 -4.59
N LEU A 51 -8.14 9.18 -3.42
CA LEU A 51 -7.69 10.47 -2.90
C LEU A 51 -7.06 10.29 -1.52
N PRO A 52 -6.26 11.25 -1.03
CA PRO A 52 -5.57 11.09 0.25
C PRO A 52 -6.49 10.76 1.43
N TRP A 53 -7.74 11.23 1.41
CA TRP A 53 -8.74 10.92 2.44
C TRP A 53 -9.33 9.52 2.36
N ASP A 54 -9.12 8.79 1.26
CA ASP A 54 -9.44 7.35 1.18
C ASP A 54 -8.40 6.50 1.92
N SER A 55 -7.32 7.11 2.44
CA SER A 55 -6.40 6.40 3.34
C SER A 55 -7.14 5.95 4.60
N GLY A 56 -6.94 4.68 4.96
CA GLY A 56 -7.69 4.07 6.03
C GLY A 56 -7.53 2.56 6.12
N VAL A 57 -8.34 1.96 6.98
CA VAL A 57 -8.39 0.52 7.22
C VAL A 57 -9.60 -0.06 6.52
N TYR A 58 -9.41 -1.16 5.80
CA TYR A 58 -10.43 -1.84 5.00
C TYR A 58 -10.53 -3.30 5.42
N TRP A 59 -11.75 -3.83 5.49
CA TRP A 59 -12.00 -5.23 5.84
C TRP A 59 -13.34 -5.71 5.27
N CYS A 60 -13.50 -7.02 5.19
CA CYS A 60 -14.75 -7.68 4.85
C CYS A 60 -15.45 -8.10 6.14
N GLU A 61 -16.75 -7.83 6.24
CA GLU A 61 -17.60 -8.27 7.34
C GLU A 61 -18.69 -9.20 6.80
N SER A 62 -18.81 -10.39 7.39
CA SER A 62 -19.88 -11.33 7.05
C SER A 62 -21.17 -11.01 7.83
N ARG A 63 -22.32 -11.43 7.31
CA ARG A 63 -23.62 -11.26 7.98
C ARG A 63 -23.70 -11.98 9.33
N GLU A 64 -22.88 -13.01 9.52
CA GLU A 64 -22.86 -13.85 10.72
C GLU A 64 -21.95 -13.28 11.83
N GLY A 65 -21.24 -12.17 11.56
CA GLY A 65 -20.39 -11.46 12.52
C GLY A 65 -18.87 -11.62 12.34
N PRO A 66 -18.32 -12.70 11.74
CA PRO A 66 -16.90 -12.76 11.41
C PRO A 66 -16.42 -11.61 10.51
N ILE A 67 -15.19 -11.12 10.78
CA ILE A 67 -14.47 -10.14 9.96
C ILE A 67 -13.20 -10.75 9.37
N SER A 68 -12.82 -10.33 8.16
CA SER A 68 -11.55 -10.72 7.53
C SER A 68 -10.34 -10.08 8.21
N ASN A 69 -9.14 -10.39 7.71
CA ASN A 69 -7.98 -9.56 7.99
C ASN A 69 -8.23 -8.12 7.52
N MET A 70 -7.65 -7.18 8.26
CA MET A 70 -7.69 -5.76 7.92
C MET A 70 -6.52 -5.42 7.00
N VAL A 71 -6.77 -4.56 6.01
CA VAL A 71 -5.77 -4.03 5.08
C VAL A 71 -5.68 -2.53 5.23
N ASN A 72 -4.46 -1.99 5.32
CA ASN A 72 -4.22 -0.56 5.38
C ASN A 72 -3.97 0.00 3.97
N LEU A 73 -4.86 0.88 3.52
CA LEU A 73 -4.66 1.65 2.29
C LEU A 73 -4.01 2.99 2.64
N THR A 74 -2.85 3.28 2.05
CA THR A 74 -2.17 4.57 2.22
C THR A 74 -2.04 5.27 0.87
N VAL A 75 -2.78 6.37 0.70
CA VAL A 75 -2.79 7.21 -0.50
C VAL A 75 -2.03 8.49 -0.20
N THR A 76 -0.90 8.69 -0.88
CA THR A 76 -0.12 9.92 -0.73
C THR A 76 -0.59 11.00 -1.69
N GLY A 77 -0.59 12.24 -1.21
CA GLY A 77 -0.64 13.43 -2.06
C GLY A 77 0.72 13.82 -2.64
N GLY A 78 1.81 13.16 -2.21
CA GLY A 78 3.16 13.40 -2.67
C GLY A 78 3.47 12.77 -4.04
N SER A 79 4.66 13.09 -4.54
CA SER A 79 5.13 12.65 -5.86
C SER A 79 5.95 11.37 -5.84
N VAL A 80 6.36 10.90 -4.64
CA VAL A 80 7.23 9.73 -4.43
C VAL A 80 6.62 8.80 -3.39
N ILE A 81 6.72 7.49 -3.63
CA ILE A 81 6.35 6.43 -2.67
C ILE A 81 7.44 5.38 -2.62
N LEU A 82 7.61 4.80 -1.43
CA LEU A 82 8.32 3.55 -1.25
C LEU A 82 7.30 2.42 -1.15
N GLN A 83 7.45 1.40 -1.98
CA GLN A 83 6.61 0.21 -2.00
C GLN A 83 7.43 -0.96 -1.44
N SER A 84 6.94 -1.55 -0.36
CA SER A 84 7.43 -2.80 0.21
C SER A 84 6.53 -3.98 -0.19
N PRO A 85 7.03 -5.22 -0.12
CA PRO A 85 6.20 -6.40 -0.30
C PRO A 85 5.07 -6.48 0.73
N VAL A 86 3.94 -7.06 0.34
CA VAL A 86 2.70 -7.10 1.15
C VAL A 86 2.64 -8.33 2.08
N LEU A 87 3.67 -9.17 2.11
CA LEU A 87 3.70 -10.41 2.89
C LEU A 87 4.65 -10.30 4.09
N PRO A 88 4.41 -11.06 5.17
CA PRO A 88 5.36 -11.14 6.28
C PRO A 88 6.71 -11.63 5.74
N VAL A 89 7.76 -10.82 5.95
CA VAL A 89 9.13 -11.14 5.57
C VAL A 89 9.73 -12.07 6.62
N MET A 90 10.27 -13.22 6.22
CA MET A 90 10.96 -14.13 7.11
C MET A 90 12.48 -13.95 7.03
N GLU A 91 13.19 -14.36 8.09
CA GLU A 91 14.66 -14.34 8.05
C GLU A 91 15.18 -15.27 6.94
N GLY A 92 16.13 -14.77 6.16
CA GLY A 92 16.72 -15.46 5.01
C GLY A 92 16.05 -15.13 3.67
N ASP A 93 14.88 -14.48 3.66
CA ASP A 93 14.23 -14.04 2.43
C ASP A 93 14.99 -12.88 1.77
N ASP A 94 14.82 -12.73 0.45
CA ASP A 94 15.28 -11.56 -0.29
C ASP A 94 14.12 -10.59 -0.49
N VAL A 95 14.25 -9.38 0.05
CA VAL A 95 13.22 -8.33 -0.07
C VAL A 95 13.67 -7.28 -1.06
N THR A 96 12.80 -6.93 -2.00
CA THR A 96 13.02 -5.80 -2.90
C THR A 96 12.05 -4.68 -2.60
N LEU A 97 12.58 -3.52 -2.24
CA LEU A 97 11.86 -2.26 -2.10
C LEU A 97 11.87 -1.52 -3.44
N LEU A 98 10.73 -0.94 -3.80
CA LEU A 98 10.57 -0.17 -5.02
C LEU A 98 10.26 1.29 -4.67
N CYS A 99 11.15 2.19 -5.06
CA CYS A 99 10.90 3.63 -5.02
C CYS A 99 10.29 4.07 -6.35
N LYS A 100 9.05 4.58 -6.31
CA LYS A 100 8.31 4.98 -7.50
C LYS A 100 7.92 6.45 -7.40
N THR A 101 7.93 7.14 -8.54
CA THR A 101 7.34 8.47 -8.72
C THR A 101 5.99 8.41 -9.43
N LYS A 102 5.15 9.43 -9.22
CA LYS A 102 3.82 9.51 -9.87
C LYS A 102 3.93 9.57 -11.40
N THR A 103 4.86 10.36 -11.90
CA THR A 103 5.28 10.33 -13.31
C THR A 103 6.40 9.31 -13.45
N THR A 104 6.56 8.70 -14.62
CA THR A 104 7.65 7.75 -14.87
C THR A 104 8.77 8.45 -15.66
N PRO A 105 9.80 9.06 -15.02
CA PRO A 105 10.97 9.49 -15.76
C PRO A 105 11.75 8.29 -16.27
N SER A 106 12.31 8.42 -17.48
CA SER A 106 13.22 7.43 -18.08
C SER A 106 14.59 7.34 -17.39
N ASN A 107 14.92 8.28 -16.51
CA ASN A 107 16.17 8.32 -15.73
C ASN A 107 15.87 8.76 -14.29
N ILE A 108 15.37 7.85 -13.46
CA ILE A 108 15.29 8.11 -12.01
C ILE A 108 16.61 7.76 -11.36
N THR A 109 16.93 8.42 -10.25
CA THR A 109 17.91 7.87 -9.33
C THR A 109 17.39 8.02 -7.92
N ALA A 110 17.01 6.88 -7.34
CA ALA A 110 16.48 6.80 -6.01
C ALA A 110 17.62 6.63 -5.02
N ILE A 111 17.58 7.40 -3.94
CA ILE A 111 18.46 7.31 -2.79
C ILE A 111 17.64 6.68 -1.68
N PHE A 112 18.15 5.63 -1.05
CA PHE A 112 17.44 4.90 0.00
C PHE A 112 18.04 5.19 1.37
N PHE A 113 17.15 5.30 2.34
CA PHE A 113 17.48 5.52 3.75
C PHE A 113 16.79 4.47 4.61
N LYS A 114 17.49 4.03 5.65
CA LYS A 114 16.95 3.21 6.72
C LYS A 114 17.18 3.93 8.04
N ASP A 115 16.12 4.23 8.78
CA ASP A 115 16.18 4.97 10.05
C ASP A 115 16.95 6.30 9.93
N GLY A 116 16.84 6.95 8.76
CA GLY A 116 17.54 8.19 8.41
C GLY A 116 18.99 8.01 7.93
N VAL A 117 19.51 6.78 7.90
CA VAL A 117 20.87 6.47 7.45
C VAL A 117 20.86 6.06 5.98
N PHE A 118 21.73 6.69 5.18
CA PHE A 118 21.92 6.34 3.77
C PHE A 118 22.30 4.85 3.64
N THR A 119 21.53 4.10 2.86
CA THR A 119 21.74 2.66 2.65
C THR A 119 22.15 2.33 1.21
N GLY A 120 21.76 3.14 0.24
CA GLY A 120 22.13 2.90 -1.15
C GLY A 120 21.52 3.88 -2.13
N LYS A 121 21.92 3.76 -3.39
CA LYS A 121 21.39 4.55 -4.50
C LYS A 121 21.27 3.65 -5.73
N ASP A 122 20.14 3.72 -6.41
CA ASP A 122 19.87 2.89 -7.59
C ASP A 122 19.16 3.69 -8.69
N SER A 123 19.55 3.46 -9.94
CA SER A 123 19.00 4.15 -11.11
C SER A 123 17.71 3.54 -11.65
N THR A 124 17.35 2.34 -11.22
CA THR A 124 16.06 1.72 -11.54
C THR A 124 15.02 1.99 -10.46
N GLY A 125 15.43 2.53 -9.31
CA GLY A 125 14.55 2.74 -8.16
C GLY A 125 14.32 1.48 -7.35
N HIS A 126 15.17 0.46 -7.50
CA HIS A 126 15.06 -0.81 -6.79
C HIS A 126 16.15 -0.90 -5.72
N MET A 127 15.80 -1.42 -4.55
CA MET A 127 16.76 -1.78 -3.51
C MET A 127 16.45 -3.18 -3.02
N THR A 128 17.41 -4.08 -3.16
CA THR A 128 17.29 -5.46 -2.67
C THR A 128 18.09 -5.64 -1.39
N ILE A 129 17.41 -6.11 -0.34
CA ILE A 129 18.02 -6.59 0.90
C ILE A 129 18.10 -8.11 0.75
N GLN A 130 19.32 -8.63 0.67
CA GLN A 130 19.56 -10.05 0.54
C GLN A 130 19.67 -10.69 1.92
N HIS A 131 19.10 -11.90 2.07
CA HIS A 131 19.15 -12.67 3.30
C HIS A 131 18.73 -11.85 4.53
N VAL A 132 17.49 -11.35 4.51
CA VAL A 132 16.93 -10.50 5.55
C VAL A 132 17.16 -11.10 6.95
N SER A 133 17.53 -10.25 7.88
CA SER A 133 17.75 -10.57 9.29
C SER A 133 16.96 -9.63 10.20
N ARG A 134 16.83 -9.94 11.49
CA ARG A 134 16.28 -8.98 12.46
C ARG A 134 17.00 -7.63 12.49
N SER A 135 18.26 -7.56 12.05
CA SER A 135 18.97 -6.29 11.98
C SER A 135 18.47 -5.39 10.86
N ASP A 136 17.73 -5.92 9.89
CA ASP A 136 17.13 -5.19 8.75
C ASP A 136 15.77 -4.56 9.11
N GLU A 137 15.23 -4.87 10.29
CA GLU A 137 14.06 -4.17 10.81
C GLU A 137 14.33 -2.66 10.95
N GLY A 138 13.41 -1.82 10.49
CA GLY A 138 13.54 -0.37 10.51
C GLY A 138 12.56 0.36 9.59
N LEU A 139 12.59 1.70 9.65
CA LEU A 139 11.80 2.57 8.78
C LEU A 139 12.58 2.92 7.53
N TYR A 140 12.10 2.44 6.38
CA TYR A 140 12.71 2.71 5.08
C TYR A 140 12.06 3.90 4.39
N LYS A 141 12.88 4.71 3.73
CA LYS A 141 12.46 5.81 2.86
C LYS A 141 13.28 5.84 1.59
N CYS A 142 12.74 6.51 0.58
CA CYS A 142 13.53 6.87 -0.58
C CYS A 142 13.35 8.35 -0.97
N ASP A 143 14.40 8.93 -1.54
CA ASP A 143 14.41 10.24 -2.18
C ASP A 143 14.69 10.07 -3.67
N ILE A 144 13.91 10.73 -4.52
CA ILE A 144 14.21 10.82 -5.95
C ILE A 144 14.60 12.27 -6.24
N SER A 145 15.85 12.46 -6.70
CA SER A 145 16.39 13.77 -6.99
C SER A 145 15.49 14.55 -7.95
N GLY A 146 15.01 15.72 -7.50
CA GLY A 146 14.10 16.59 -8.26
C GLY A 146 12.60 16.27 -8.12
N HIS A 147 12.24 15.18 -7.43
CA HIS A 147 10.85 14.76 -7.18
C HIS A 147 10.48 14.74 -5.69
N GLY A 148 11.48 14.64 -4.81
CA GLY A 148 11.33 14.70 -3.36
C GLY A 148 11.36 13.33 -2.69
N GLU A 149 11.01 13.32 -1.40
CA GLU A 149 11.11 12.16 -0.53
C GLU A 149 9.79 11.40 -0.39
N SER A 150 9.86 10.08 -0.19
CA SER A 150 8.73 9.26 0.19
C SER A 150 8.32 9.54 1.65
N PRO A 151 7.04 9.32 2.01
CA PRO A 151 6.60 9.33 3.40
C PRO A 151 7.41 8.35 4.28
N SER A 152 7.53 8.68 5.57
CA SER A 152 8.04 7.79 6.65
C SER A 152 6.99 6.81 7.11
#